data_AF-A0A7Y0ARI4-F1
#
_entry.id   AF-A0A7Y0ARI4-F1
#
_cell.length_a   1.000
_cell.length_b   1.000
_cell.length_c   1.000
_cell.angle_alpha   90.00
_cell.angle_beta   90.00
_cell.angle_gamma   90.00
#
_symmetry.space_group_name_H-M   'P 1'
#
loop_
_entity.id
_entity.type
_entity.pdbx_description
1 polymer ?
#
loop_
_entity_poly.entity_id
_entity_poly.type
_entity_poly.pdbx_seq_one_letter_code
_entity_poly.pdbx_strand_id
1 'polypeptide(L)'
;MFSLFDTVYILYLFFFSVYKIFNGLTKDILFNPIVIKCLRRFSWLSFIYATISICNWYYNPISTYFHVDNYIRDYEILLTAFIILIFGVIVLFIVEFFKKGVELQNQTDLTI
;
A
#
# COMPACT_ATOMS: atom_id res chain seq x y z
N MET A 1 18.02 -9.12 5.93
CA MET A 1 16.96 -9.57 6.87
C MET A 1 16.47 -8.34 7.62
N PHE A 2 15.18 -8.03 7.58
CA PHE A 2 14.64 -6.89 8.34
C PHE A 2 14.72 -7.17 9.85
N SER A 3 15.05 -6.14 10.63
CA SER A 3 14.98 -6.24 12.08
C SER A 3 13.51 -6.19 12.55
N LEU A 4 13.28 -6.62 13.79
CA LEU A 4 11.97 -6.48 14.43
C LEU A 4 11.52 -5.01 14.43
N PHE A 5 12.44 -4.07 14.67
CA PHE A 5 12.17 -2.64 14.65
C PHE A 5 11.72 -2.15 13.27
N ASP A 6 12.38 -2.60 12.19
CA ASP A 6 11.98 -2.24 10.81
C ASP A 6 10.56 -2.73 10.51
N THR A 7 10.25 -3.95 10.94
CA THR A 7 8.94 -4.57 10.72
C THR A 7 7.83 -3.80 11.45
N VAL A 8 8.05 -3.46 12.73
CA VAL A 8 7.10 -2.67 13.52
C VAL A 8 6.92 -1.27 12.94
N TYR A 9 8.01 -0.65 12.47
CA TYR A 9 7.96 0.68 11.85
C TYR A 9 7.13 0.67 10.55
N ILE A 10 7.33 -0.34 9.70
CA ILE A 10 6.55 -0.49 8.46
C ILE A 10 5.06 -0.70 8.79
N LEU A 11 4.74 -1.59 9.74
CA LEU A 11 3.36 -1.82 10.18
C LEU A 11 2.72 -0.53 10.69
N TYR A 12 3.44 0.23 11.52
CA TYR A 12 2.98 1.53 11.99
C TYR A 12 2.64 2.47 10.83
N LEU A 13 3.49 2.57 9.81
CA LEU A 13 3.21 3.40 8.63
C LEU A 13 1.99 2.93 7.83
N PHE A 14 1.80 1.62 7.67
CA PHE A 14 0.62 1.04 7.04
C PHE A 14 -0.65 1.41 7.82
N PHE A 15 -0.70 1.09 9.11
CA PHE A 15 -1.86 1.37 9.97
C PHE A 15 -2.15 2.86 10.09
N PHE A 16 -1.12 3.70 10.21
CA PHE A 16 -1.29 5.15 10.25
C PHE A 16 -1.89 5.70 8.95
N SER A 17 -1.45 5.18 7.81
CA SER A 17 -2.00 5.57 6.50
C SER A 17 -3.46 5.13 6.36
N VAL A 18 -3.78 3.91 6.78
CA VAL A 18 -5.15 3.37 6.80
C VAL A 18 -6.04 4.21 7.72
N TYR A 19 -5.59 4.51 8.95
CA TYR A 19 -6.31 5.38 9.87
C TYR A 19 -6.62 6.75 9.24
N LYS A 20 -5.64 7.38 8.57
CA LYS A 20 -5.88 8.66 7.88
C LYS A 20 -6.89 8.57 6.75
N ILE A 21 -6.93 7.45 6.02
CA ILE A 21 -7.93 7.22 4.98
C ILE A 21 -9.31 7.13 5.64
N PHE A 22 -9.50 6.24 6.62
CA PHE A 22 -10.79 6.06 7.29
C PHE A 22 -11.28 7.33 7.99
N ASN A 23 -10.42 8.02 8.73
CA ASN A 23 -10.76 9.29 9.38
C ASN A 23 -11.12 10.41 8.36
N GLY A 24 -10.61 10.32 7.13
CA GLY A 24 -11.02 11.21 6.06
C GLY A 24 -12.38 10.83 5.46
N LEU A 25 -12.69 9.53 5.39
CA LEU A 25 -13.97 9.00 4.89
C LEU A 25 -15.14 9.21 5.85
N THR A 26 -14.88 9.38 7.15
CA THR A 26 -15.91 9.67 8.17
C THR A 26 -16.39 11.13 8.16
N LYS A 27 -15.85 11.98 7.29
CA LYS A 27 -16.28 13.38 7.15
C LYS A 27 -17.50 13.47 6.24
N ASP A 28 -18.28 14.54 6.39
CA ASP A 28 -19.51 14.78 5.61
C ASP A 28 -19.25 14.78 4.08
N ILE A 29 -18.08 15.25 3.67
CA ILE A 29 -17.63 15.20 2.26
C ILE A 29 -16.80 13.93 2.06
N LEU A 30 -17.44 12.91 1.48
CA LEU A 30 -16.85 11.61 1.19
C LEU A 30 -15.71 11.70 0.15
N PHE A 31 -15.91 12.46 -0.93
CA PHE A 31 -14.90 12.68 -1.95
C PHE A 31 -14.04 13.90 -1.61
N ASN A 32 -13.01 13.67 -0.79
CA ASN A 32 -12.10 14.74 -0.35
C ASN A 32 -10.68 14.57 -0.94
N PRO A 33 -10.03 15.65 -1.43
CA PRO A 33 -8.64 15.61 -1.91
C PRO A 33 -7.63 15.10 -0.88
N ILE A 34 -7.91 15.26 0.42
CA ILE A 34 -7.07 14.72 1.51
C ILE A 34 -7.09 13.18 1.49
N VAL A 35 -8.26 12.57 1.31
CA VAL A 35 -8.41 11.11 1.23
C VAL A 35 -7.69 10.59 -0.01
N ILE A 36 -7.86 11.25 -1.16
CA ILE A 36 -7.15 10.93 -2.41
C ILE A 36 -5.64 10.95 -2.20
N LYS A 37 -5.11 11.99 -1.54
CA LYS A 37 -3.68 12.09 -1.24
C LYS A 37 -3.19 10.96 -0.33
N CYS A 38 -4.00 10.55 0.65
CA CYS A 38 -3.66 9.44 1.55
C CYS A 38 -3.71 8.09 0.84
N LEU A 39 -4.75 7.81 0.04
CA LEU A 39 -4.84 6.62 -0.81
C LEU A 39 -3.65 6.51 -1.76
N ARG A 40 -3.28 7.61 -2.44
CA ARG A 40 -2.12 7.63 -3.34
C ARG A 40 -0.81 7.34 -2.59
N ARG A 41 -0.61 7.93 -1.41
CA ARG A 41 0.56 7.64 -0.57
C ARG A 41 0.60 6.18 -0.11
N PHE A 42 -0.54 5.62 0.27
CA PHE A 42 -0.67 4.23 0.67
C PHE A 42 -0.32 3.26 -0.47
N SER A 43 -0.78 3.55 -1.69
CA SER A 43 -0.39 2.79 -2.88
C SER A 43 1.12 2.83 -3.13
N TRP A 44 1.74 4.01 -3.10
CA TRP A 44 3.19 4.14 -3.24
C TRP A 44 3.95 3.39 -2.15
N LEU A 45 3.47 3.44 -0.91
CA LEU A 45 4.07 2.71 0.21
C LEU A 45 4.00 1.18 -0.03
N SER A 46 2.90 0.69 -0.62
CA SER A 46 2.75 -0.71 -1.01
C SER A 46 3.76 -1.11 -2.10
N PHE A 47 3.97 -0.28 -3.12
CA PHE A 47 4.98 -0.55 -4.16
C PHE A 47 6.42 -0.51 -3.63
N ILE A 48 6.73 0.47 -2.78
CA ILE A 48 8.05 0.58 -2.15
C ILE A 48 8.31 -0.67 -1.31
N TYR A 49 7.33 -1.08 -0.48
CA TYR A 49 7.46 -2.29 0.32
C TYR A 49 7.67 -3.54 -0.53
N ALA A 50 6.84 -3.75 -1.57
CA ALA A 50 6.97 -4.90 -2.45
C ALA A 50 8.34 -4.94 -3.15
N THR A 51 8.80 -3.79 -3.65
CA THR A 51 10.11 -3.67 -4.31
C THR A 51 11.26 -3.98 -3.36
N ILE A 52 11.25 -3.40 -2.15
CA ILE A 52 12.29 -3.68 -1.16
C ILE A 52 12.27 -5.16 -0.76
N SER A 53 11.10 -5.75 -0.58
CA SER A 53 10.96 -7.18 -0.25
C SER A 53 11.52 -8.09 -1.35
N ILE A 54 11.26 -7.79 -2.63
CA ILE A 54 11.82 -8.54 -3.77
C ILE A 54 13.33 -8.36 -3.86
N CYS A 55 13.84 -7.12 -3.71
CA CYS A 55 15.28 -6.86 -3.68
C CYS A 55 15.95 -7.62 -2.52
N ASN A 56 15.36 -7.58 -1.33
CA ASN A 56 15.87 -8.30 -0.16
C ASN A 56 15.88 -9.81 -0.38
N TRP A 57 14.88 -10.37 -1.07
CA TRP A 57 14.88 -11.78 -1.45
C TRP A 57 16.01 -12.10 -2.44
N TYR A 58 16.19 -11.27 -3.48
CA TYR A 58 17.21 -11.47 -4.51
C TYR A 58 18.66 -11.34 -4.00
N TYR A 59 18.92 -10.35 -3.13
CA TYR A 59 20.26 -10.06 -2.61
C TYR A 59 20.61 -10.80 -1.32
N ASN A 60 19.77 -11.70 -0.82
CA ASN A 60 20.09 -12.46 0.38
C ASN A 60 21.03 -13.63 0.03
N PRO A 61 22.29 -13.64 0.51
CA PRO A 61 23.23 -14.72 0.18
C PRO A 61 22.80 -16.09 0.74
N ILE A 62 21.84 -16.13 1.65
CA ILE A 62 21.28 -17.38 2.23
C ILE A 62 20.22 -18.02 1.31
N SER A 63 19.54 -17.26 0.44
CA SER A 63 18.55 -17.81 -0.51
C SER A 63 19.20 -18.49 -1.72
N THR A 64 20.50 -18.25 -1.94
CA THR A 64 21.28 -18.83 -3.04
C THR A 64 21.86 -20.21 -2.72
N TYR A 65 21.90 -20.59 -1.44
CA TYR A 65 22.31 -21.95 -1.01
C TYR A 65 21.05 -22.75 -0.65
N PHE A 66 20.72 -23.67 -1.55
CA PHE A 66 19.61 -24.62 -1.56
C PHE A 66 19.50 -25.45 -0.25
N HIS A 67 19.06 -24.84 0.85
CA HIS A 67 18.56 -25.55 2.02
C HIS A 67 17.05 -25.68 1.88
N VAL A 68 16.56 -26.93 1.85
CA VAL A 68 15.15 -27.29 1.61
C VAL A 68 14.19 -26.56 2.56
N ASP A 69 14.64 -26.20 3.76
CA ASP A 69 13.86 -25.47 4.76
C ASP A 69 13.67 -23.96 4.45
N ASN A 70 14.54 -23.36 3.63
CA ASN A 70 14.43 -21.95 3.23
C ASN A 70 13.50 -21.74 2.03
N TYR A 71 13.22 -22.78 1.25
CA TYR A 71 12.39 -22.69 0.03
C TYR A 71 10.96 -22.23 0.32
N ILE A 72 10.35 -22.75 1.39
CA ILE A 72 8.99 -22.38 1.80
C ILE A 72 8.93 -20.90 2.22
N ARG A 73 9.90 -20.47 3.04
CA ARG A 73 9.98 -19.07 3.52
C ARG A 73 10.20 -18.08 2.39
N ASP A 74 11.05 -18.43 1.42
CA ASP A 74 11.34 -17.58 0.28
C ASP A 74 10.13 -17.42 -0.65
N TYR A 75 9.36 -18.49 -0.84
CA TYR A 75 8.08 -18.44 -1.56
C TYR A 75 7.04 -17.56 -0.85
N GLU A 76 6.93 -17.67 0.47
CA GLU A 76 6.00 -16.84 1.27
C GLU A 76 6.32 -15.34 1.16
N ILE A 77 7.61 -14.97 1.16
CA ILE A 77 8.03 -13.56 1.00
C ILE A 77 7.63 -13.02 -0.36
N LEU A 78 7.89 -13.78 -1.44
CA LEU A 78 7.53 -13.38 -2.80
C LEU A 78 6.02 -13.29 -2.99
N LEU A 79 5.26 -14.27 -2.50
CA LEU A 79 3.81 -14.28 -2.56
C LEU A 79 3.22 -13.07 -1.82
N THR A 80 3.73 -12.79 -0.62
CA THR A 80 3.30 -11.63 0.19
C THR A 80 3.61 -10.32 -0.52
N ALA A 81 4.81 -10.16 -1.07
CA ALA A 81 5.18 -8.99 -1.84
C ALA A 81 4.27 -8.78 -3.07
N PHE A 82 3.93 -9.87 -3.77
CA PHE A 82 3.03 -9.84 -4.92
C PHE A 82 1.61 -9.44 -4.54
N ILE A 83 1.06 -9.99 -3.44
CA ILE A 83 -0.26 -9.62 -2.91
C ILE A 83 -0.30 -8.12 -2.56
N ILE A 84 0.75 -7.62 -1.90
CA ILE A 84 0.84 -6.19 -1.54
C ILE A 84 0.95 -5.31 -2.78
N LEU A 85 1.64 -5.76 -3.83
CA LEU A 85 1.72 -5.06 -5.10
C LEU A 85 0.33 -4.96 -5.76
N ILE A 86 -0.41 -6.08 -5.84
CA ILE A 86 -1.79 -6.09 -6.34
C ILE A 86 -2.65 -5.13 -5.54
N PHE A 87 -2.54 -5.14 -4.21
CA PHE A 87 -3.28 -4.22 -3.35
C PHE A 87 -2.93 -2.75 -3.66
N GLY A 88 -1.65 -2.45 -3.87
CA GLY A 88 -1.19 -1.13 -4.32
C GLY A 88 -1.82 -0.69 -5.64
N VAL A 89 -1.97 -1.59 -6.61
CA VAL A 89 -2.64 -1.32 -7.90
C VAL A 89 -4.13 -1.09 -7.71
N ILE A 90 -4.82 -1.92 -6.92
CA ILE A 90 -6.24 -1.74 -6.60
C ILE A 90 -6.47 -0.36 -5.98
N VAL A 91 -5.60 0.06 -5.05
CA VAL A 91 -5.70 1.37 -4.42
C VAL A 91 -5.49 2.51 -5.44
N LEU A 92 -4.63 2.36 -6.46
CA LEU A 92 -4.55 3.36 -7.55
C LEU A 92 -5.86 3.47 -8.32
N PHE A 93 -6.52 2.34 -8.60
CA PHE A 93 -7.83 2.37 -9.25
C PHE A 93 -8.85 3.13 -8.39
N ILE A 94 -8.85 2.88 -7.08
CA ILE A 94 -9.68 3.63 -6.12
C ILE A 94 -9.32 5.12 -6.13
N VAL A 95 -8.04 5.50 -6.25
CA VAL A 95 -7.62 6.90 -6.37
C VAL A 95 -8.27 7.58 -7.58
N GLU A 96 -8.25 6.95 -8.75
CA GLU A 96 -8.88 7.51 -9.96
C GLU A 96 -10.41 7.60 -9.81
N PHE A 97 -11.04 6.59 -9.21
CA PHE A 97 -12.47 6.63 -8.88
C PHE A 97 -12.81 7.82 -7.98
N PHE A 98 -12.05 8.04 -6.92
CA PHE A 98 -12.26 9.15 -6.00
C PHE A 98 -12.06 10.51 -6.68
N LYS A 99 -11.06 10.65 -7.56
CA LYS A 99 -10.87 11.90 -8.33
C LYS A 99 -12.09 12.21 -9.19
N LYS A 100 -12.67 11.21 -9.85
CA LYS A 100 -13.89 11.40 -10.64
C LYS A 100 -15.08 11.77 -9.75
N GLY A 101 -15.18 11.19 -8.55
CA GLY A 101 -16.16 11.57 -7.55
C GLY A 101 -16.07 13.05 -7.12
N VAL A 102 -14.85 13.56 -6.90
CA VAL A 102 -14.62 14.99 -6.58
C VAL A 102 -15.09 15.88 -7.73
N GLU A 103 -14.77 15.52 -8.97
CA GLU A 103 -15.17 16.30 -10.15
C GLU A 103 -16.70 16.42 -10.26
N LEU A 104 -17.42 15.31 -10.06
CA LEU A 104 -18.88 15.27 -10.08
C LEU A 104 -19.51 16.04 -8.92
N GLN A 105 -18.93 15.93 -7.72
CA GLN A 105 -19.41 16.67 -6.55
C GLN A 105 -19.29 18.18 -6.77
N ASN A 106 -18.15 18.65 -7.25
CA ASN A 106 -17.93 20.07 -7.53
C ASN A 106 -18.87 20.62 -8.62
N GLN A 107 -19.15 19.84 -9.67
CA GLN A 107 -20.12 20.22 -10.70
C GLN A 107 -21.53 20.38 -10.12
N THR A 108 -21.92 19.48 -9.20
CA THR A 108 -23.24 19.50 -8.57
C THR A 108 -23.40 20.70 -7.64
N ASP A 109 -22.38 21.00 -6.83
CA ASP A 109 -22.37 22.17 -5.94
C ASP A 109 -22.36 23.51 -6.69
N LEU A 110 -21.89 23.55 -7.94
CA LEU A 110 -21.92 24.75 -8.80
C LEU A 110 -23.26 24.97 -9.54
N THR A 111 -24.13 23.96 -9.57
CA THR A 111 -25.37 23.98 -10.36
C THR A 111 -26.63 24.27 -9.53
N ILE A 112 -26.49 24.34 -8.20
CA ILE A 112 -27.54 24.75 -7.25
C ILE A 112 -27.33 26.22 -6.88
#